data_AF-A0A1C6HIT7-F1
#
_entry.id   AF-A0A1C6HIT7-F1
#
_cell.length_a   1.000
_cell.length_b   1.000
_cell.length_c   1.000
_cell.angle_alpha   90.00
_cell.angle_beta   90.00
_cell.angle_gamma   90.00
#
_symmetry.space_group_name_H-M   'P 1'
#
loop_
_entity.id
_entity.type
_entity.pdbx_description
1 polymer ?
#
loop_
_entity_poly.entity_id
_entity_poly.type
_entity_poly.pdbx_seq_one_letter_code
_entity_poly.pdbx_strand_id
1 'polypeptide(L)'
;MVLLGAGWYLYAAAKRRFAAWDGEDEDAMDAAEQQLSWALLLTGLVIILDFFFFAASIIYDRFLPDLILFLASVAVLVVLQQKIVDLERRINPEKRGSVYDMKFQKTWMDSCDEAERAQIGQACYRAYMVGTKVCIFLWVALLILNFVFDFGLLPIAAVLAVWGAMQTVYALECIRLSKRTGDA
;
A
#
# COMPACT_ATOMS: atom_id res chain seq x y z
N MET A 1 0.83 1.13 -18.46
CA MET A 1 0.44 -0.05 -19.28
C MET A 1 1.37 -1.25 -19.10
N VAL A 2 2.70 -1.14 -19.26
CA VAL A 2 3.64 -2.27 -19.08
C VAL A 2 3.58 -2.87 -17.67
N LEU A 3 3.47 -2.03 -16.63
CA LEU A 3 3.41 -2.49 -15.23
C LEU A 3 2.06 -3.14 -14.85
N LEU A 4 0.95 -2.72 -15.48
CA LEU A 4 -0.36 -3.38 -15.33
C LEU A 4 -0.34 -4.80 -15.90
N GLY A 5 0.36 -4.98 -17.03
CA GLY A 5 0.60 -6.29 -17.63
C GLY A 5 1.44 -7.20 -16.72
N ALA A 6 2.44 -6.65 -16.03
CA ALA A 6 3.25 -7.40 -15.07
C ALA A 6 2.44 -7.87 -13.85
N GLY A 7 1.56 -7.02 -13.31
CA GLY A 7 0.65 -7.40 -12.22
C GLY A 7 -0.31 -8.52 -12.62
N TRP A 8 -0.88 -8.46 -13.83
CA TRP A 8 -1.76 -9.52 -14.34
C TRP A 8 -1.02 -10.83 -14.62
N TYR A 9 0.23 -10.73 -15.09
CA TYR A 9 1.10 -11.89 -15.31
C TYR A 9 1.42 -12.61 -14.00
N LEU A 10 1.77 -11.87 -12.95
CA LEU A 10 2.00 -12.43 -11.61
C LEU A 10 0.74 -13.09 -11.04
N TYR A 11 -0.43 -12.48 -11.20
CA TYR A 11 -1.70 -13.08 -10.82
C TYR A 11 -1.99 -14.37 -11.60
N ALA A 12 -1.78 -14.38 -12.91
CA ALA A 12 -2.01 -15.56 -13.74
C ALA A 12 -1.04 -16.71 -13.40
N ALA A 13 0.21 -16.38 -13.04
CA ALA A 13 1.21 -17.33 -12.57
C ALA A 13 0.81 -17.94 -11.22
N ALA A 14 0.41 -17.11 -10.25
CA ALA A 14 -0.06 -17.55 -8.94
C ALA A 14 -1.31 -18.44 -9.08
N LYS A 15 -2.27 -18.05 -9.94
CA LYS A 15 -3.47 -18.86 -10.21
C LYS A 15 -3.14 -20.21 -10.85
N ARG A 16 -2.16 -20.28 -11.75
CA ARG A 16 -1.71 -21.55 -12.35
C ARG A 16 -1.08 -22.48 -11.32
N ARG A 17 -0.26 -21.93 -10.42
CA ARG A 17 0.37 -22.72 -9.34
C ARG A 17 -0.68 -23.24 -8.36
N PHE A 18 -1.62 -22.40 -7.95
CA PHE A 18 -2.75 -22.83 -7.12
C PHE A 18 -3.61 -23.90 -7.80
N ALA A 19 -3.85 -23.81 -9.11
CA ALA A 19 -4.61 -24.82 -9.84
C ALA A 19 -3.85 -26.15 -10.05
N ALA A 20 -2.52 -26.13 -9.91
CA ALA A 20 -1.66 -27.30 -9.99
C ALA A 20 -1.34 -27.91 -8.61
N TRP A 21 -1.81 -27.28 -7.53
CA TRP A 21 -1.62 -27.74 -6.16
C TRP A 21 -2.52 -28.94 -5.86
N ASP A 22 -1.93 -30.00 -5.33
CA ASP A 22 -2.61 -31.28 -5.02
C ASP A 22 -3.13 -31.37 -3.58
N GLY A 23 -2.86 -30.36 -2.76
CA GLY A 23 -3.34 -30.26 -1.38
C GLY A 23 -2.34 -30.72 -0.30
N GLU A 24 -1.21 -31.33 -0.68
CA GLU A 24 -0.19 -31.82 0.27
C GLU A 24 1.11 -31.00 0.25
N ASP A 25 1.39 -30.29 -0.85
CA ASP A 25 2.64 -29.52 -1.00
C ASP A 25 2.55 -28.11 -0.37
N GLU A 26 2.94 -27.99 0.90
CA GLU A 26 3.00 -26.71 1.63
C GLU A 26 3.98 -25.70 0.98
N ASP A 27 5.09 -26.14 0.40
CA ASP A 27 6.07 -25.27 -0.26
C ASP A 27 5.50 -24.62 -1.52
N ALA A 28 4.66 -25.35 -2.27
CA ALA A 28 3.97 -24.81 -3.45
C ALA A 28 2.94 -23.74 -3.08
N MET A 29 2.31 -23.87 -1.90
CA MET A 29 1.36 -22.90 -1.36
C MET A 29 2.07 -21.62 -0.90
N ASP A 30 3.15 -21.76 -0.13
CA ASP A 30 3.99 -20.63 0.31
C ASP A 30 4.55 -19.82 -0.87
N ALA A 31 4.99 -20.51 -1.93
CA ALA A 31 5.46 -19.86 -3.15
C ALA A 31 4.35 -19.08 -3.88
N ALA A 32 3.09 -19.55 -3.81
CA ALA A 32 1.95 -18.86 -4.40
C ALA A 32 1.58 -17.61 -3.57
N GLU A 33 1.58 -17.69 -2.24
CA GLU A 33 1.38 -16.55 -1.35
C GLU A 33 2.45 -15.48 -1.51
N GLN A 34 3.71 -15.90 -1.65
CA GLN A 34 4.81 -14.97 -1.87
C GLN A 34 4.66 -14.23 -3.21
N GLN A 35 4.21 -14.92 -4.27
CA GLN A 35 3.89 -14.26 -5.55
C GLN A 35 2.75 -13.26 -5.43
N LEU A 36 1.71 -13.57 -4.63
CA LEU A 36 0.61 -12.65 -4.38
C LEU A 36 1.06 -11.41 -3.61
N SER A 37 1.94 -11.59 -2.62
CA SER A 37 2.56 -10.49 -1.87
C SER A 37 3.38 -9.56 -2.78
N TRP A 38 4.18 -10.12 -3.69
CA TRP A 38 4.90 -9.34 -4.72
C TRP A 38 3.97 -8.63 -5.69
N ALA A 39 2.86 -9.28 -6.08
CA ALA A 39 1.85 -8.66 -6.92
C ALA A 39 1.17 -7.47 -6.21
N LEU A 40 0.84 -7.60 -4.93
CA LEU A 40 0.31 -6.52 -4.09
C LEU A 40 1.29 -5.35 -4.00
N LEU A 41 2.56 -5.62 -3.69
CA LEU A 41 3.61 -4.59 -3.66
C LEU A 41 3.71 -3.87 -5.01
N LEU A 42 3.73 -4.62 -6.12
CA LEU A 42 3.81 -4.04 -7.46
C LEU A 42 2.58 -3.17 -7.76
N THR A 43 1.36 -3.63 -7.44
CA THR A 43 0.15 -2.82 -7.61
C THR A 43 0.19 -1.53 -6.77
N GLY A 44 0.72 -1.59 -5.55
CA GLY A 44 0.93 -0.43 -4.69
C GLY A 44 1.96 0.56 -5.24
N LEU A 45 3.00 0.09 -5.93
CA LEU A 45 3.96 0.97 -6.60
C LEU A 45 3.36 1.61 -7.86
N VAL A 46 2.57 0.85 -8.63
CA VAL A 46 1.93 1.36 -9.85
C VAL A 46 0.94 2.47 -9.53
N ILE A 47 0.13 2.34 -8.47
CA ILE A 47 -0.83 3.39 -8.12
C ILE A 47 -0.12 4.70 -7.74
N ILE A 48 1.00 4.64 -7.03
CA ILE A 48 1.81 5.83 -6.68
C ILE A 48 2.34 6.49 -7.96
N LEU A 49 2.84 5.70 -8.91
CA LEU A 49 3.30 6.21 -10.20
C LEU A 49 2.16 6.82 -11.02
N ASP A 50 0.99 6.20 -11.03
CA ASP A 50 -0.19 6.73 -11.72
C ASP A 50 -0.61 8.09 -11.16
N PHE A 51 -0.62 8.26 -9.84
CA PHE A 51 -0.86 9.57 -9.22
C PHE A 51 0.19 10.61 -9.60
N PHE A 52 1.46 10.23 -9.66
CA PHE A 52 2.53 11.12 -10.10
C PHE A 52 2.36 11.56 -11.55
N PHE A 53 2.11 10.62 -12.47
CA PHE A 53 1.91 10.94 -13.89
C PHE A 53 0.63 11.75 -14.12
N PHE A 54 -0.43 11.50 -13.36
CA PHE A 54 -1.65 12.30 -13.41
C PHE A 54 -1.40 13.74 -12.97
N ALA A 55 -0.66 13.95 -11.87
CA ALA A 55 -0.26 15.28 -11.43
C ALA A 55 0.63 15.98 -12.47
N ALA A 56 1.57 15.26 -13.08
CA ALA A 56 2.40 15.80 -14.17
C ALA A 56 1.57 16.19 -15.39
N SER A 57 0.56 15.41 -15.76
CA SER A 57 -0.31 15.69 -16.90
C SER A 57 -1.06 17.02 -16.77
N ILE A 58 -1.50 17.36 -15.56
CA ILE A 58 -2.13 18.66 -15.26
C ILE A 58 -1.16 19.80 -15.55
N ILE A 59 0.13 19.64 -15.22
CA ILE A 59 1.17 20.66 -15.43
C ILE A 59 1.51 20.83 -16.92
N TYR A 60 1.39 19.76 -17.72
CA TYR A 60 1.74 19.75 -19.15
C TYR A 60 0.51 19.90 -20.09
N ASP A 61 -0.65 20.34 -19.58
CA ASP A 61 -1.89 20.57 -20.34
C ASP A 61 -2.40 19.37 -21.17
N ARG A 62 -2.11 18.13 -20.73
CA ARG A 62 -2.61 16.89 -21.37
C ARG A 62 -3.76 16.23 -20.59
N PHE A 63 -4.58 17.05 -19.94
CA PHE A 63 -5.51 16.63 -18.91
C PHE A 63 -6.56 15.59 -19.35
N LEU A 64 -7.31 15.83 -20.43
CA LEU A 64 -8.44 14.97 -20.83
C LEU A 64 -8.05 13.51 -21.15
N PRO A 65 -7.08 13.24 -22.06
CA PRO A 65 -6.71 11.87 -22.39
C PRO A 65 -6.05 11.14 -21.21
N ASP A 66 -5.24 11.84 -20.41
CA ASP A 66 -4.52 11.25 -19.29
C ASP A 66 -5.44 11.01 -18.08
N LEU A 67 -6.49 11.81 -17.90
CA LEU A 67 -7.54 11.56 -16.91
C LEU A 67 -8.27 10.24 -17.20
N ILE A 68 -8.65 10.01 -18.47
CA ILE A 68 -9.33 8.77 -18.86
C ILE A 68 -8.38 7.57 -18.65
N LEU A 69 -7.12 7.72 -19.04
CA LEU A 69 -6.10 6.69 -18.85
C LEU A 69 -5.86 6.39 -17.35
N PHE A 70 -5.79 7.44 -16.52
CA PHE A 70 -5.63 7.34 -15.08
C PHE A 70 -6.81 6.59 -14.43
N LEU A 71 -8.05 7.01 -14.73
CA LEU A 71 -9.25 6.35 -14.21
C LEU A 71 -9.34 4.88 -14.65
N ALA A 72 -9.00 4.59 -15.91
CA ALA A 72 -8.94 3.22 -16.41
C ALA A 72 -7.86 2.39 -15.69
N SER A 73 -6.68 2.97 -15.45
CA SER A 73 -5.58 2.31 -14.71
C SER A 73 -6.00 1.98 -13.28
N VAL A 74 -6.57 2.96 -12.56
CA VAL A 74 -7.08 2.77 -11.20
C VAL A 74 -8.14 1.67 -11.16
N ALA A 75 -9.09 1.66 -12.10
CA ALA A 75 -10.10 0.61 -12.17
C ALA A 75 -9.48 -0.79 -12.37
N VAL A 76 -8.50 -0.93 -13.26
CA VAL A 76 -7.79 -2.19 -13.49
C VAL A 76 -7.01 -2.63 -12.25
N LEU A 77 -6.33 -1.71 -11.58
CA LEU A 77 -5.59 -1.99 -10.33
C LEU A 77 -6.52 -2.45 -9.21
N VAL A 78 -7.66 -1.80 -9.04
CA VAL A 78 -8.68 -2.21 -8.04
C VAL A 78 -9.18 -3.63 -8.34
N VAL A 79 -9.48 -3.94 -9.61
CA VAL A 79 -9.91 -5.29 -10.01
C VAL A 79 -8.80 -6.33 -9.79
N LEU A 80 -7.55 -5.98 -10.08
CA LEU A 80 -6.41 -6.87 -9.85
C LEU A 80 -6.17 -7.12 -8.36
N GLN A 81 -6.22 -6.07 -7.55
CA GLN A 81 -6.09 -6.16 -6.09
C GLN A 81 -7.22 -7.00 -5.49
N GLN A 82 -8.45 -6.83 -5.97
CA GLN A 82 -9.58 -7.69 -5.60
C GLN A 82 -9.32 -9.16 -5.95
N LYS A 83 -8.83 -9.44 -7.16
CA LYS A 83 -8.52 -10.81 -7.59
C LYS A 83 -7.42 -11.45 -6.75
N ILE A 84 -6.42 -10.67 -6.33
CA ILE A 84 -5.36 -11.14 -5.43
C ILE A 84 -5.95 -11.50 -4.07
N VAL A 85 -6.75 -10.60 -3.47
CA VAL A 85 -7.41 -10.85 -2.18
C VAL A 85 -8.39 -12.02 -2.25
N ASP A 86 -9.15 -12.15 -3.33
CA ASP A 86 -10.06 -13.28 -3.55
C ASP A 86 -9.30 -14.61 -3.67
N LEU A 87 -8.08 -14.60 -4.23
CA LEU A 87 -7.24 -15.80 -4.32
C LEU A 87 -6.60 -16.12 -2.96
N GLU A 88 -6.10 -15.13 -2.25
CA GLU A 88 -5.57 -15.26 -0.90
C GLU A 88 -6.62 -15.83 0.06
N ARG A 89 -7.89 -15.42 -0.08
CA ARG A 89 -9.02 -15.98 0.68
C ARG A 89 -9.34 -17.43 0.31
N ARG A 90 -9.06 -17.86 -0.93
CA ARG A 90 -9.23 -19.28 -1.32
C ARG A 90 -8.13 -20.17 -0.77
N ILE A 91 -6.92 -19.63 -0.64
CA ILE A 91 -5.78 -20.30 -0.02
C ILE A 91 -6.01 -20.40 1.49
N ASN A 92 -6.38 -19.28 2.13
CA ASN A 92 -6.65 -19.19 3.57
C ASN A 92 -8.13 -18.92 3.84
N PRO A 93 -8.98 -19.96 3.96
CA PRO A 93 -10.42 -19.82 4.16
C PRO A 93 -10.80 -19.18 5.53
N GLU A 94 -9.85 -19.09 6.45
CA GLU A 94 -9.98 -18.41 7.75
C GLU A 94 -10.04 -16.88 7.64
N LYS A 95 -9.43 -16.28 6.61
CA LYS A 95 -9.38 -14.82 6.43
C LYS A 95 -10.71 -14.27 5.92
N ARG A 96 -11.19 -13.17 6.54
CA ARG A 96 -12.50 -12.56 6.22
C ARG A 96 -12.36 -11.09 5.83
N GLY A 97 -12.93 -10.73 4.70
CA GLY A 97 -13.02 -9.36 4.20
C GLY A 97 -13.17 -9.32 2.68
N SER A 98 -13.93 -8.36 2.16
CA SER A 98 -13.98 -8.04 0.73
C SER A 98 -13.35 -6.67 0.52
N VAL A 99 -12.55 -6.49 -0.54
CA VAL A 99 -11.88 -5.21 -0.87
C VAL A 99 -12.87 -4.04 -1.01
N TYR A 100 -14.15 -4.32 -1.33
CA TYR A 100 -15.20 -3.29 -1.40
C TYR A 100 -15.79 -2.89 -0.04
N ASP A 101 -15.47 -3.61 1.04
CA ASP A 101 -15.95 -3.25 2.37
C ASP A 101 -15.14 -2.05 2.88
N MET A 102 -15.79 -0.94 3.21
CA MET A 102 -15.11 0.21 3.83
C MET A 102 -14.44 -0.16 5.16
N LYS A 103 -14.83 -1.29 5.76
CA LYS A 103 -14.20 -1.84 6.97
C LYS A 103 -13.24 -3.01 6.67
N PHE A 104 -12.89 -3.25 5.41
CA PHE A 104 -12.04 -4.37 5.00
C PHE A 104 -10.79 -4.50 5.86
N GLN A 105 -10.02 -3.42 6.03
CA GLN A 105 -8.80 -3.48 6.85
C GLN A 105 -9.07 -3.90 8.29
N LYS A 106 -10.21 -3.46 8.86
CA LYS A 106 -10.58 -3.84 10.22
C LYS A 106 -11.02 -5.30 10.27
N THR A 107 -11.90 -5.72 9.37
CA THR A 107 -12.39 -7.11 9.29
C THR A 107 -11.26 -8.09 9.00
N TRP A 108 -10.30 -7.68 8.16
CA TRP A 108 -9.09 -8.44 7.84
C TRP A 108 -8.20 -8.59 9.08
N MET A 109 -7.86 -7.48 9.75
CA MET A 109 -7.09 -7.50 11.00
C MET A 109 -7.80 -8.32 12.10
N ASP A 110 -9.13 -8.24 12.18
CA ASP A 110 -9.92 -9.00 13.15
C ASP A 110 -9.87 -10.51 12.86
N SER A 111 -9.69 -10.92 11.59
CA SER A 111 -9.52 -12.33 11.20
C SER A 111 -8.10 -12.88 11.35
N CYS A 112 -7.09 -12.02 11.44
CA CYS A 112 -5.70 -12.42 11.67
C CYS A 112 -5.48 -12.96 13.08
N ASP A 113 -4.63 -13.98 13.20
CA ASP A 113 -4.19 -14.50 14.49
C ASP A 113 -3.23 -13.53 15.21
N GLU A 114 -2.81 -13.86 16.43
CA GLU A 114 -1.95 -12.98 17.23
C GLU A 114 -0.55 -12.79 16.61
N ALA A 115 -0.01 -13.81 15.95
CA ALA A 115 1.29 -13.75 15.28
C ALA A 115 1.26 -12.87 14.03
N GLU A 116 0.24 -13.02 13.18
CA GLU A 116 -0.01 -12.19 12.00
C GLU A 116 -0.24 -10.72 12.39
N ARG A 117 -1.03 -10.46 13.44
CA ARG A 117 -1.23 -9.10 13.96
C ARG A 117 0.08 -8.49 14.45
N ALA A 118 0.93 -9.26 15.14
CA ALA A 118 2.23 -8.81 15.57
C ALA A 118 3.16 -8.50 14.38
N GLN A 119 3.15 -9.34 13.34
CA GLN A 119 3.91 -9.12 12.11
C GLN A 119 3.46 -7.86 11.37
N ILE A 120 2.15 -7.66 11.19
CA ILE A 120 1.59 -6.44 10.60
C ILE A 120 1.97 -5.22 11.44
N GLY A 121 1.91 -5.32 12.77
CA GLY A 121 2.36 -4.28 13.70
C GLY A 121 3.83 -3.91 13.50
N GLN A 122 4.73 -4.89 13.42
CA GLN A 122 6.16 -4.67 13.16
C GLN A 122 6.40 -4.05 11.78
N ALA A 123 5.70 -4.51 10.75
CA ALA A 123 5.77 -3.96 9.40
C ALA A 123 5.32 -2.49 9.38
N CYS A 124 4.19 -2.17 10.02
CA CYS A 124 3.67 -0.81 10.16
C CYS A 124 4.65 0.09 10.93
N TYR A 125 5.24 -0.39 12.03
CA TYR A 125 6.25 0.36 12.78
C TYR A 125 7.50 0.64 11.93
N ARG A 126 7.99 -0.36 11.19
CA ARG A 126 9.14 -0.18 10.29
C ARG A 126 8.82 0.79 9.16
N ALA A 127 7.62 0.71 8.59
CA ALA A 127 7.14 1.66 7.58
C ALA A 127 7.06 3.10 8.12
N TYR A 128 6.56 3.28 9.35
CA TYR A 128 6.53 4.56 10.03
C TYR A 128 7.94 5.15 10.25
N MET A 129 8.89 4.33 10.72
CA MET A 129 10.27 4.76 10.95
C MET A 129 10.98 5.14 9.65
N VAL A 130 10.80 4.35 8.59
CA VAL A 130 11.35 4.66 7.25
C VAL A 130 10.68 5.92 6.69
N GLY A 131 9.35 6.03 6.80
CA GLY A 131 8.59 7.21 6.37
C GLY A 131 9.04 8.49 7.07
N THR A 132 9.30 8.41 8.38
CA THR A 132 9.86 9.53 9.16
C THR A 132 11.24 9.94 8.64
N LYS A 133 12.14 9.00 8.39
CA LYS A 133 13.47 9.28 7.82
C LYS A 133 13.38 9.92 6.44
N VAL A 134 12.48 9.40 5.59
CA VAL A 134 12.23 9.96 4.25
C VAL A 134 11.68 11.38 4.35
N CYS A 135 10.75 11.67 5.26
CA CYS A 135 10.23 13.02 5.48
C CYS A 135 11.33 13.99 5.92
N ILE A 136 12.19 13.60 6.86
CA ILE A 136 13.32 14.42 7.32
C ILE A 136 14.30 14.67 6.16
N PHE A 137 14.66 13.63 5.42
CA PHE A 137 15.56 13.75 4.26
C PHE A 137 14.98 14.67 3.19
N LEU A 138 13.71 14.48 2.81
CA LEU A 138 13.01 15.33 1.86
C LEU A 138 12.92 16.77 2.34
N TRP A 139 12.65 16.99 3.62
CA TRP A 139 12.62 18.34 4.20
C TRP A 139 13.97 19.04 4.08
N VAL A 140 15.08 18.38 4.45
CA VAL A 140 16.43 18.93 4.30
C VAL A 140 16.76 19.19 2.82
N ALA A 141 16.48 18.22 1.95
CA ALA A 141 16.76 18.34 0.51
C ALA A 141 15.98 19.51 -0.11
N LEU A 142 14.67 19.63 0.17
CA LEU A 142 13.83 20.73 -0.32
C LEU A 142 14.27 22.08 0.23
N LEU A 143 14.72 22.15 1.49
CA LEU A 143 15.26 23.37 2.07
C LEU A 143 16.51 23.84 1.32
N ILE A 144 17.46 22.94 1.04
CA ILE A 144 18.65 23.25 0.24
C ILE A 144 18.28 23.65 -1.18
N LEU A 145 17.36 22.91 -1.82
CA LEU A 145 16.95 23.17 -3.19
C LEU A 145 16.21 24.51 -3.33
N ASN A 146 15.45 24.92 -2.30
CA ASN A 146 14.78 26.20 -2.27
C ASN A 146 15.78 27.38 -2.33
N PHE A 147 16.96 27.26 -1.72
CA PHE A 147 18.01 28.29 -1.84
C PHE A 147 18.54 28.47 -3.27
N VAL A 148 18.37 27.47 -4.14
CA VAL A 148 18.90 27.47 -5.51
C VAL A 148 17.84 27.84 -6.54
N PHE A 149 16.57 27.51 -6.30
CA PHE A 149 15.50 27.57 -7.31
C PHE A 149 14.25 28.36 -6.88
N ASP A 150 14.19 28.90 -5.66
CA ASP A 150 13.07 29.72 -5.16
C ASP A 150 11.66 29.10 -5.38
N PHE A 151 11.51 27.79 -5.12
CA PHE A 151 10.21 27.10 -5.20
C PHE A 151 9.19 27.57 -4.15
N GLY A 152 9.62 28.39 -3.19
CA GLY A 152 8.79 28.91 -2.10
C GLY A 152 8.58 27.91 -0.97
N LEU A 153 7.73 28.29 0.00
CA LEU A 153 7.51 27.52 1.24
C LEU A 153 6.56 26.31 1.04
N LEU A 154 5.83 26.24 -0.08
CA LEU A 154 4.77 25.25 -0.30
C LEU A 154 5.24 23.79 -0.23
N PRO A 155 6.34 23.37 -0.92
CA PRO A 155 6.82 21.99 -0.85
C PRO A 155 7.29 21.60 0.55
N ILE A 156 7.92 22.54 1.27
CA ILE A 156 8.42 22.35 2.64
C ILE A 156 7.24 22.18 3.60
N ALA A 157 6.22 23.04 3.49
CA ALA A 157 5.01 22.98 4.31
C ALA A 157 4.24 21.66 4.09
N ALA A 158 4.16 21.17 2.84
CA ALA A 158 3.49 19.90 2.53
C ALA A 158 4.18 18.71 3.22
N VAL A 159 5.52 18.62 3.17
CA VAL A 159 6.27 17.55 3.85
C VAL A 159 6.09 17.63 5.37
N LEU A 160 6.15 18.83 5.96
CA LEU A 160 5.94 19.02 7.39
C LEU A 160 4.52 18.66 7.83
N ALA A 161 3.50 18.96 7.01
CA ALA A 161 2.13 18.59 7.31
C ALA A 161 1.93 17.07 7.35
N VAL A 162 2.49 16.34 6.38
CA VAL A 162 2.46 14.87 6.36
C VAL A 162 3.19 14.30 7.57
N TRP A 163 4.41 14.77 7.82
CA TRP A 163 5.21 14.29 8.95
C TRP A 163 4.54 14.59 10.31
N GLY A 164 3.99 15.80 10.46
CA GLY A 164 3.26 16.20 11.66
C GLY A 164 1.99 15.38 11.88
N ALA A 165 1.22 15.10 10.82
CA ALA A 165 0.06 14.22 10.91
C ALA A 165 0.45 12.80 11.36
N MET A 166 1.51 12.22 10.77
CA MET A 166 2.01 10.90 11.19
C MET A 166 2.43 10.90 12.66
N GLN A 167 3.20 11.90 13.09
CA GLN A 167 3.71 11.99 14.46
C GLN A 167 2.59 12.20 15.50
N THR A 168 1.61 13.03 15.18
CA THR A 168 0.47 13.33 16.07
C THR A 168 -0.44 12.13 16.23
N VAL A 169 -0.81 11.45 15.14
CA VAL A 169 -1.65 10.25 15.18
C VAL A 169 -0.95 9.14 15.97
N TYR A 170 0.34 8.91 15.73
CA TYR A 170 1.12 7.92 16.48
C TYR A 170 1.12 8.23 17.99
N ALA A 171 1.42 9.48 18.37
CA ALA A 171 1.45 9.87 19.78
C ALA A 171 0.08 9.74 20.45
N LEU A 172 -1.01 10.14 19.76
CA LEU A 172 -2.36 10.00 20.27
C LEU A 172 -2.77 8.54 20.47
N GLU A 173 -2.44 7.66 19.52
CA GLU A 173 -2.72 6.23 19.65
C GLU A 173 -1.89 5.58 20.76
N CYS A 174 -0.62 5.96 20.95
CA CYS A 174 0.18 5.52 22.10
C CYS A 174 -0.46 5.93 23.43
N ILE A 175 -0.93 7.18 23.56
CA ILE A 175 -1.61 7.67 24.77
C ILE A 175 -2.92 6.89 24.99
N ARG A 176 -3.69 6.66 23.92
CA ARG A 176 -4.96 5.92 23.98
C ARG A 176 -4.77 4.47 24.42
N LEU A 177 -3.77 3.79 23.87
CA LEU A 177 -3.42 2.42 24.24
C LEU A 177 -2.90 2.33 25.68
N SER A 178 -2.04 3.28 26.09
CA SER A 178 -1.54 3.34 27.47
C SER A 178 -2.65 3.53 28.50
N LYS A 179 -3.70 4.31 28.21
CA LYS A 179 -4.86 4.46 29.09
C LYS A 179 -5.66 3.16 29.23
N ARG A 180 -5.86 2.42 28.14
CA ARG A 180 -6.56 1.13 28.18
C ARG A 180 -5.85 0.08 29.03
N THR A 181 -4.52 0.08 29.02
CA THR A 181 -3.72 -0.85 29.85
C THR A 181 -3.68 -0.42 31.32
N GLY A 182 -3.87 0.87 31.63
CA GLY A 182 -3.94 1.36 33.01
C GLY A 182 -5.30 1.16 33.69
N ASP A 183 -6.36 0.96 32.91
CA ASP A 183 -7.73 0.69 33.37
C ASP A 183 -8.07 -0.82 33.45
N ALA A 184 -7.13 -1.70 33.08
CA ALA A 184 -7.26 -3.16 33.08
C ALA A 184 -6.47 -3.80 34.22
#